data_AF-A0A0H4X8F5-F1
#
_entry.id   AF-A0A0H4X8F5-F1
#
_cell.length_a   1.000
_cell.length_b   1.000
_cell.length_c   1.000
_cell.angle_alpha   90.00
_cell.angle_beta   90.00
_cell.angle_gamma   90.00
#
_symmetry.space_group_name_H-M   'P 1'
#
loop_
_entity.id
_entity.type
_entity.pdbx_description
1 polymer ?
#
loop_
_entity_poly.entity_id
_entity_poly.type
_entity_poly.pdbx_seq_one_letter_code
_entity_poly.pdbx_strand_id
1 'polypeptide(L)'
;MHRSTRFAGVCLAVVTLLALSGCANSMRKSYLRDKTADHVYRQELAELWPHVRTVLKSHGYFWKENPGRYVLETDWLDSGGGTLGPGTASRFLVRGIVLPSGGAVVRVLRGDRLQQSVGVGYVDQVIKTQEDYAQAVNNSQASGVLPTQQNYFRDLEIEVEILRLSDPEAASRFDAEALAAHP
;
A
#
# COMPACT_ATOMS: atom_id res chain seq x y z
N MET A 1 21.59 -14.48 47.78
CA MET A 1 21.51 -13.83 46.45
C MET A 1 20.54 -14.64 45.57
N HIS A 2 19.23 -14.38 45.60
CA HIS A 2 18.22 -15.16 44.84
C HIS A 2 17.11 -14.28 44.22
N ARG A 3 17.43 -13.02 43.88
CA ARG A 3 16.44 -12.08 43.32
C ARG A 3 16.51 -11.92 41.81
N SER A 4 17.62 -12.32 41.17
CA SER A 4 17.90 -12.03 39.76
C SER A 4 17.29 -13.02 38.76
N THR A 5 16.98 -14.24 39.18
CA THR A 5 16.43 -15.29 38.28
C THR A 5 14.94 -15.15 38.01
N ARG A 6 14.18 -14.48 38.90
CA ARG A 6 12.73 -14.27 38.69
C ARG A 6 12.44 -13.16 37.68
N PHE A 7 13.29 -12.14 37.58
CA PHE A 7 13.13 -11.05 36.62
C PHE A 7 13.43 -11.48 35.18
N ALA A 8 14.43 -12.34 34.98
CA ALA A 8 14.78 -12.86 33.65
C ALA A 8 13.65 -13.72 33.05
N GLY A 9 12.99 -14.56 33.85
CA GLY A 9 11.86 -15.39 33.39
C GLY A 9 10.61 -14.59 33.02
N VAL A 10 10.32 -13.51 33.77
CA VAL A 10 9.18 -12.62 33.46
C VAL A 10 9.43 -11.85 32.18
N CYS A 11 10.63 -11.32 31.97
CA CYS A 11 10.97 -10.61 30.73
C CYS A 11 10.90 -11.54 29.50
N LEU A 12 11.37 -12.79 29.62
CA LEU A 12 11.32 -13.74 28.51
C LEU A 12 9.88 -14.14 28.14
N ALA A 13 8.99 -14.29 29.12
CA ALA A 13 7.57 -14.59 28.90
C ALA A 13 6.79 -13.41 28.29
N VAL A 14 7.13 -12.17 28.65
CA VAL A 14 6.52 -10.97 28.06
C VAL A 14 6.95 -10.81 26.60
N VAL A 15 8.21 -11.06 26.27
CA VAL A 15 8.71 -10.98 24.89
C VAL A 15 8.06 -12.03 23.99
N THR A 16 7.84 -13.25 24.47
CA THR A 16 7.15 -14.29 23.69
C THR A 16 5.66 -13.97 23.49
N LEU A 17 4.97 -13.43 24.50
CA LEU A 17 3.58 -12.96 24.36
C LEU A 17 3.43 -11.78 23.38
N LEU A 18 4.38 -10.85 23.39
CA LEU A 18 4.42 -9.73 22.43
C LEU A 18 4.72 -10.20 21.00
N ALA A 19 5.59 -11.21 20.84
CA ALA A 19 5.86 -11.79 19.52
C ALA A 19 4.64 -12.56 18.97
N LEU A 20 3.92 -13.31 19.81
CA LEU A 20 2.72 -14.07 19.42
C LEU A 20 1.55 -13.15 19.03
N SER A 21 1.35 -12.05 19.76
CA SER A 21 0.31 -11.06 19.42
C SER A 21 0.59 -10.31 18.11
N GLY A 22 1.87 -10.09 17.78
CA GLY A 22 2.27 -9.52 16.48
C GLY A 22 1.88 -10.40 15.29
N CYS A 23 2.05 -11.71 15.39
CA CYS A 23 1.67 -12.66 14.35
C CYS A 23 0.15 -12.73 14.13
N ALA A 24 -0.63 -12.85 15.22
CA ALA A 24 -2.08 -12.91 15.13
C ALA A 24 -2.67 -11.63 14.50
N ASN A 25 -2.15 -10.45 14.87
CA ASN A 25 -2.59 -9.19 14.29
C ASN A 25 -2.24 -9.07 12.80
N SER A 26 -1.07 -9.57 12.38
CA SER A 26 -0.71 -9.61 10.96
C SER A 26 -1.65 -10.52 10.17
N MET A 27 -2.00 -11.69 10.71
CA MET A 27 -2.93 -12.62 10.06
C MET A 27 -4.33 -12.02 9.93
N ARG A 28 -4.83 -11.33 10.97
CA ARG A 28 -6.12 -10.61 10.91
C ARG A 28 -6.15 -9.55 9.81
N LYS A 29 -5.09 -8.74 9.71
CA LYS A 29 -4.98 -7.72 8.67
C LYS A 29 -4.98 -8.34 7.27
N SER A 30 -4.22 -9.42 7.06
CA SER A 30 -4.23 -10.15 5.79
C SER A 30 -5.62 -10.70 5.47
N TYR A 31 -6.30 -11.30 6.44
CA TYR A 31 -7.66 -11.80 6.27
C TYR A 31 -8.63 -10.70 5.82
N LEU A 32 -8.58 -9.55 6.49
CA LEU A 32 -9.43 -8.40 6.14
C LEU A 32 -9.15 -7.89 4.72
N ARG A 33 -7.86 -7.78 4.34
CA ARG A 33 -7.44 -7.38 2.99
C ARG A 33 -7.97 -8.34 1.93
N ASP A 34 -7.87 -9.64 2.17
CA ASP A 34 -8.32 -10.67 1.24
C ASP A 34 -9.85 -10.68 1.10
N LYS A 35 -10.60 -10.54 2.21
CA LYS A 35 -12.06 -10.42 2.16
C LYS A 35 -12.53 -9.16 1.46
N THR A 36 -11.84 -8.04 1.69
CA THR A 36 -12.13 -6.78 1.02
C THR A 36 -11.85 -6.88 -0.48
N ALA A 37 -10.77 -7.56 -0.87
CA ALA A 37 -10.41 -7.77 -2.27
C ALA A 37 -11.50 -8.45 -3.09
N ASP A 38 -12.31 -9.30 -2.46
CA ASP A 38 -13.40 -10.05 -3.07
C ASP A 38 -14.80 -9.47 -2.78
N HIS A 39 -14.88 -8.34 -2.06
CA HIS A 39 -16.16 -7.76 -1.67
C HIS A 39 -16.91 -7.19 -2.88
N VAL A 40 -18.18 -7.56 -2.97
CA VAL A 40 -19.12 -7.02 -3.95
C VAL A 40 -20.09 -6.10 -3.22
N TYR A 41 -19.99 -4.82 -3.53
CA TYR A 41 -20.87 -3.79 -2.99
C TYR A 41 -22.27 -3.96 -3.58
N ARG A 42 -23.28 -3.87 -2.72
CA ARG A 42 -24.69 -3.84 -3.14
C ARG A 42 -25.08 -2.48 -3.73
N GLN A 43 -24.42 -1.41 -3.28
CA GLN A 43 -24.61 -0.05 -3.74
C GLN A 43 -24.16 0.13 -5.19
N GLU A 44 -24.76 1.09 -5.88
CA GLU A 44 -24.31 1.48 -7.21
C GLU A 44 -22.98 2.25 -7.14
N LEU A 45 -22.20 2.21 -8.23
CA LEU A 45 -20.92 2.93 -8.29
C LEU A 45 -21.08 4.44 -8.05
N ALA A 46 -22.22 5.04 -8.45
CA ALA A 46 -22.52 6.44 -8.21
C ALA A 46 -22.52 6.80 -6.71
N GLU A 47 -23.01 5.89 -5.87
CA GLU A 47 -23.07 6.06 -4.41
C GLU A 47 -21.72 5.76 -3.75
N LEU A 48 -20.95 4.83 -4.31
CA LEU A 48 -19.62 4.46 -3.82
C LEU A 48 -18.55 5.51 -4.14
N TRP A 49 -18.67 6.19 -5.28
CA TRP A 49 -17.62 7.07 -5.80
C TRP A 49 -17.26 8.26 -4.88
N PRO A 50 -18.20 8.92 -4.18
CA PRO A 50 -17.89 9.89 -3.15
C PRO A 50 -16.96 9.37 -2.05
N HIS A 51 -17.09 8.10 -1.64
CA HIS A 51 -16.21 7.50 -0.62
C HIS A 51 -14.79 7.32 -1.14
N VAL A 52 -14.63 6.88 -2.39
CA VAL A 52 -13.31 6.79 -3.06
C VAL A 52 -12.60 8.15 -3.04
N ARG A 53 -13.30 9.21 -3.46
CA ARG A 53 -12.77 10.58 -3.46
C ARG A 53 -12.42 11.06 -2.06
N THR A 54 -13.21 10.69 -1.06
CA THR A 54 -12.97 11.06 0.34
C THR A 54 -11.67 10.44 0.86
N VAL A 55 -11.45 9.14 0.62
CA VAL A 55 -10.22 8.45 1.01
C VAL A 55 -9.00 9.06 0.32
N LEU A 56 -9.02 9.19 -1.01
CA LEU A 56 -7.86 9.74 -1.72
C LEU A 56 -7.53 11.18 -1.32
N LYS A 57 -8.55 12.00 -1.06
CA LYS A 57 -8.37 13.36 -0.57
C LYS A 57 -7.78 13.39 0.84
N SER A 58 -8.18 12.49 1.74
CA SER A 58 -7.57 12.43 3.08
C SER A 58 -6.10 12.04 3.05
N HIS A 59 -5.66 11.34 2.01
CA HIS A 59 -4.25 11.02 1.76
C HIS A 59 -3.50 12.11 0.97
N GLY A 60 -4.15 13.24 0.65
CA GLY A 60 -3.52 14.40 -0.01
C GLY A 60 -3.38 14.29 -1.52
N TYR A 61 -4.06 13.34 -2.16
CA TYR A 61 -4.00 13.18 -3.61
C TYR A 61 -4.92 14.15 -4.35
N PHE A 62 -4.45 14.58 -5.52
CA PHE A 62 -5.25 15.22 -6.57
C PHE A 62 -5.39 14.23 -7.73
N TRP A 63 -6.43 14.39 -8.55
CA TRP A 63 -6.73 13.39 -9.56
C TRP A 63 -7.47 13.93 -10.77
N LYS A 64 -7.43 13.12 -11.83
CA LYS A 64 -8.24 13.24 -13.04
C LYS A 64 -9.26 12.11 -13.05
N GLU A 65 -10.51 12.47 -13.35
CA GLU A 65 -11.63 11.53 -13.40
C GLU A 65 -12.14 11.35 -14.82
N ASN A 66 -12.50 10.11 -15.14
CA ASN A 66 -13.40 9.77 -16.24
C ASN A 66 -14.73 9.29 -15.64
N PRO A 67 -15.67 10.20 -15.33
CA PRO A 67 -16.86 9.87 -14.56
C PRO A 67 -17.76 8.86 -15.27
N GLY A 68 -17.83 8.89 -16.60
CA GLY A 68 -18.63 7.95 -17.39
C GLY A 68 -18.12 6.50 -17.36
N ARG A 69 -16.91 6.27 -16.85
CA ARG A 69 -16.33 4.93 -16.73
C ARG A 69 -16.02 4.53 -15.28
N TYR A 70 -16.30 5.40 -14.31
CA TYR A 70 -15.86 5.23 -12.92
C TYR A 70 -14.37 4.87 -12.85
N VAL A 71 -13.55 5.66 -13.53
CA VAL A 71 -12.09 5.54 -13.49
C VAL A 71 -11.51 6.86 -13.01
N LEU A 72 -10.60 6.77 -12.06
CA LEU A 72 -9.87 7.89 -11.51
C LEU A 72 -8.38 7.55 -11.51
N GLU A 73 -7.56 8.51 -11.88
CA GLU A 73 -6.10 8.41 -11.79
C GLU A 73 -5.58 9.63 -11.03
N THR A 74 -4.84 9.39 -9.95
CA THR A 74 -4.22 10.47 -9.18
C THR A 74 -2.96 10.97 -9.87
N ASP A 75 -2.61 12.22 -9.61
CA ASP A 75 -1.26 12.70 -9.88
C ASP A 75 -0.25 11.96 -8.99
N TRP A 76 1.02 12.02 -9.39
CA TRP A 76 2.12 11.52 -8.56
C TRP A 76 2.26 12.41 -7.32
N LEU A 77 2.20 11.80 -6.15
CA LEU A 77 2.47 12.44 -4.87
C LEU A 77 3.82 11.94 -4.34
N ASP A 78 4.74 12.87 -4.11
CA ASP A 78 6.05 12.53 -3.57
C ASP A 78 5.92 12.13 -2.10
N SER A 79 6.38 10.93 -1.74
CA SER A 79 6.36 10.41 -0.36
C SER A 79 7.53 10.90 0.50
N GLY A 80 8.31 11.84 -0.03
CA GLY A 80 9.48 12.43 0.62
C GLY A 80 10.79 11.73 0.28
N GLY A 81 11.82 12.56 0.17
CA GLY A 81 13.22 12.23 -0.07
C GLY A 81 13.93 13.58 -0.08
N GLY A 82 14.76 13.87 0.93
CA GLY A 82 15.48 15.14 0.97
C GLY A 82 16.35 15.34 -0.27
N THR A 83 17.04 16.48 -0.38
CA THR A 83 17.92 16.83 -1.52
C THR A 83 19.04 15.82 -1.83
N LEU A 84 19.25 14.82 -0.97
CA LEU A 84 20.34 13.84 -1.05
C LEU A 84 19.88 12.37 -1.06
N GLY A 85 18.57 12.10 -0.91
CA GLY A 85 18.01 10.74 -0.88
C GLY A 85 17.24 10.41 -2.17
N PRO A 86 17.02 9.11 -2.48
CA PRO A 86 16.17 8.74 -3.61
C PRO A 86 14.77 9.33 -3.44
N GLY A 87 14.28 10.00 -4.47
CA GLY A 87 12.92 10.50 -4.53
C GLY A 87 11.97 9.33 -4.75
N THR A 88 11.00 9.18 -3.86
CA THR A 88 9.90 8.22 -4.01
C THR A 88 8.62 8.98 -4.26
N ALA A 89 7.81 8.51 -5.19
CA ALA A 89 6.49 9.04 -5.45
C ALA A 89 5.51 7.90 -5.67
N SER A 90 4.25 8.11 -5.28
CA SER A 90 3.18 7.16 -5.51
C SER A 90 2.01 7.81 -6.23
N ARG A 91 1.23 7.00 -6.95
CA ARG A 91 -0.05 7.39 -7.53
C ARG A 91 -1.03 6.23 -7.46
N PHE A 92 -2.31 6.53 -7.60
CA PHE A 92 -3.37 5.55 -7.62
C PHE A 92 -4.15 5.58 -8.93
N LEU A 93 -4.49 4.41 -9.44
CA LEU A 93 -5.50 4.18 -10.47
C LEU A 93 -6.65 3.40 -9.82
N VAL A 94 -7.80 4.06 -9.69
CA VAL A 94 -9.01 3.46 -9.11
C VAL A 94 -10.03 3.20 -10.21
N ARG A 95 -10.65 2.02 -10.18
CA ARG A 95 -11.69 1.62 -11.13
C ARG A 95 -12.90 1.03 -10.41
N GLY A 96 -14.07 1.52 -10.73
CA GLY A 96 -15.35 0.89 -10.44
C GLY A 96 -15.70 -0.10 -11.54
N ILE A 97 -16.15 -1.29 -11.17
CA ILE A 97 -16.54 -2.37 -12.08
C ILE A 97 -17.94 -2.82 -11.69
N VAL A 98 -18.90 -2.68 -12.60
CA VAL A 98 -20.24 -3.27 -12.43
C VAL A 98 -20.18 -4.72 -12.85
N LEU A 99 -20.64 -5.63 -11.99
CA LEU A 99 -20.65 -7.06 -12.32
C LEU A 99 -21.92 -7.43 -13.11
N PRO A 100 -21.84 -8.36 -14.08
CA PRO A 100 -23.03 -8.83 -14.80
C PRO A 100 -24.08 -9.47 -13.90
N SER A 101 -23.67 -10.05 -12.78
CA SER A 101 -24.52 -10.65 -11.75
C SER A 101 -25.25 -9.65 -10.85
N GLY A 102 -25.02 -8.35 -11.07
CA GLY A 102 -25.42 -7.28 -10.15
C GLY A 102 -24.34 -6.97 -9.11
N GLY A 103 -24.42 -5.76 -8.56
CA GLY A 103 -23.43 -5.21 -7.64
C GLY A 103 -22.22 -4.57 -8.33
N ALA A 104 -21.34 -4.01 -7.50
CA ALA A 104 -20.15 -3.29 -7.95
C ALA A 104 -18.89 -3.71 -7.18
N VAL A 105 -17.74 -3.58 -7.81
CA VAL A 105 -16.41 -3.78 -7.20
C VAL A 105 -15.58 -2.53 -7.41
N VAL A 106 -14.85 -2.11 -6.39
CA VAL A 106 -13.85 -1.05 -6.49
C VAL A 106 -12.46 -1.69 -6.45
N ARG A 107 -11.64 -1.42 -7.46
CA ARG A 107 -10.24 -1.88 -7.52
C ARG A 107 -9.30 -0.70 -7.48
N VAL A 108 -8.30 -0.78 -6.62
CA VAL A 108 -7.27 0.26 -6.44
C VAL A 108 -5.92 -0.32 -6.81
N LEU A 109 -5.27 0.29 -7.80
CA LEU A 109 -3.90 -0.01 -8.20
C LEU A 109 -3.01 1.13 -7.76
N ARG A 110 -1.94 0.83 -7.01
CA ARG A 110 -0.88 1.77 -6.67
C ARG A 110 0.26 1.63 -7.66
N GLY A 111 0.69 2.76 -8.21
CA GLY A 111 1.94 2.91 -8.91
C GLY A 111 2.97 3.53 -7.98
N ASP A 112 4.12 2.90 -7.82
CA ASP A 112 5.27 3.47 -7.12
C ASP A 112 6.36 3.83 -8.13
N ARG A 113 7.00 4.97 -7.90
CA ARG A 113 8.08 5.52 -8.71
C ARG A 113 9.29 5.75 -7.84
N LEU A 114 10.42 5.16 -8.23
CA LEU A 114 11.72 5.41 -7.62
C LEU A 114 12.60 6.19 -8.59
N GLN A 115 13.13 7.33 -8.12
CA GLN A 115 14.15 8.11 -8.82
C GLN A 115 15.37 8.24 -7.93
N GLN A 116 16.50 7.71 -8.37
CA GLN A 116 17.75 7.72 -7.62
C GLN A 116 18.80 8.54 -8.34
N SER A 117 19.39 9.50 -7.63
CA SER A 117 20.63 10.17 -8.03
C SER A 117 21.83 9.37 -7.55
N VAL A 118 22.81 9.14 -8.43
CA VAL A 118 24.14 8.63 -8.08
C VAL A 118 25.14 9.77 -8.31
N GLY A 119 26.20 9.86 -7.50
CA GLY A 119 27.08 11.01 -7.19
C GLY A 119 27.62 11.91 -8.33
N VAL A 120 28.79 12.53 -8.14
CA VAL A 120 29.26 13.74 -8.87
C VAL A 120 30.36 13.48 -9.93
N GLY A 121 30.72 12.23 -10.24
CA GLY A 121 31.73 11.89 -11.25
C GLY A 121 31.17 11.39 -12.59
N TYR A 122 31.50 12.06 -13.69
CA TYR A 122 31.01 11.78 -15.06
C TYR A 122 31.14 10.30 -15.47
N VAL A 123 30.02 9.72 -15.94
CA VAL A 123 30.03 8.42 -16.66
C VAL A 123 29.12 8.51 -17.90
N ASP A 124 29.62 8.01 -19.02
CA ASP A 124 28.99 7.95 -20.35
C ASP A 124 28.22 6.62 -20.59
N GLN A 125 27.81 5.93 -19.51
CA GLN A 125 27.19 4.60 -19.63
C GLN A 125 25.67 4.67 -19.78
N VAL A 126 25.16 4.06 -20.85
CA VAL A 126 23.72 3.89 -21.11
C VAL A 126 23.21 2.69 -20.31
N ILE A 127 22.36 2.94 -19.31
CA ILE A 127 21.71 1.89 -18.51
C ILE A 127 20.51 1.34 -19.28
N LYS A 128 20.55 0.04 -19.63
CA LYS A 128 19.45 -0.63 -20.37
C LYS A 128 18.84 -1.79 -19.61
N THR A 129 19.57 -2.40 -18.70
CA THR A 129 19.15 -3.59 -17.96
C THR A 129 19.12 -3.37 -16.45
N GLN A 130 18.46 -4.27 -15.72
CA GLN A 130 18.43 -4.24 -14.26
C GLN A 130 19.81 -4.52 -13.63
N GLU A 131 20.64 -5.31 -14.32
CA GLU A 131 22.03 -5.57 -13.93
C GLU A 131 22.89 -4.31 -14.08
N ASP A 132 22.72 -3.56 -15.18
CA ASP A 132 23.38 -2.25 -15.37
C ASP A 132 22.98 -1.26 -14.27
N TYR A 133 21.70 -1.27 -13.87
CA TYR A 133 21.21 -0.44 -12.77
C TYR A 133 21.88 -0.81 -11.44
N ALA A 134 21.94 -2.10 -11.10
CA ALA A 134 22.56 -2.57 -9.87
C ALA A 134 24.07 -2.28 -9.83
N GLN A 135 24.76 -2.37 -10.97
CA GLN A 135 26.15 -1.96 -11.09
C GLN A 135 26.33 -0.45 -10.92
N ALA A 136 25.47 0.37 -11.53
CA ALA A 136 25.53 1.82 -11.42
C ALA A 136 25.28 2.33 -10.00
N VAL A 137 24.36 1.70 -9.24
CA VAL A 137 24.12 2.03 -7.82
C VAL A 137 25.34 1.74 -6.94
N ASN A 138 26.06 0.66 -7.22
CA ASN A 138 27.21 0.22 -6.42
C ASN A 138 28.55 0.81 -6.90
N ASN A 139 28.57 1.48 -8.04
CA ASN A 139 29.77 2.08 -8.60
C ASN A 139 30.00 3.47 -7.98
N SER A 140 31.07 3.60 -7.19
CA SER A 140 31.48 4.86 -6.55
C SER A 140 31.91 5.95 -7.54
N GLN A 141 32.10 5.60 -8.82
CA GLN A 141 32.42 6.55 -9.89
C GLN A 141 31.22 6.92 -10.77
N ALA A 142 30.02 6.37 -10.52
CA ALA A 142 28.83 6.73 -11.29
C ALA A 142 28.23 8.09 -10.88
N SER A 143 27.87 8.92 -11.86
CA SER A 143 27.06 10.13 -11.67
C SER A 143 25.85 10.16 -12.56
N GLY A 144 24.76 10.76 -12.07
CA GLY A 144 23.58 11.09 -12.86
C GLY A 144 22.30 10.63 -12.19
N VAL A 145 21.20 10.72 -12.95
CA VAL A 145 19.89 10.21 -12.54
C VAL A 145 19.68 8.85 -13.20
N LEU A 146 19.47 7.81 -12.40
CA LEU A 146 19.17 6.49 -12.94
C LEU A 146 17.78 6.49 -13.61
N PRO A 147 17.54 5.59 -14.59
CA PRO A 147 16.21 5.42 -15.17
C PRO A 147 15.17 5.20 -14.08
N THR A 148 14.05 5.93 -14.21
CA THR A 148 12.94 5.84 -13.26
C THR A 148 12.34 4.43 -13.29
N GLN A 149 12.33 3.76 -12.14
CA GLN A 149 11.62 2.49 -11.99
C GLN A 149 10.17 2.74 -11.60
N GLN A 150 9.22 2.12 -12.30
CA GLN A 150 7.80 2.17 -11.98
C GLN A 150 7.23 0.77 -11.78
N ASN A 151 6.57 0.54 -10.66
CA ASN A 151 5.92 -0.73 -10.32
C ASN A 151 4.45 -0.49 -10.02
N TYR A 152 3.57 -1.40 -10.45
CA TYR A 152 2.15 -1.35 -10.16
C TYR A 152 1.68 -2.60 -9.43
N PHE A 153 0.91 -2.41 -8.36
CA PHE A 153 0.30 -3.50 -7.60
C PHE A 153 -1.05 -3.06 -7.03
N ARG A 154 -1.88 -4.03 -6.64
CA ARG A 154 -3.18 -3.74 -6.01
C ARG A 154 -2.95 -3.25 -4.58
N ASP A 155 -3.54 -2.12 -4.21
CA ASP A 155 -3.43 -1.55 -2.87
C ASP A 155 -4.68 -1.88 -2.06
N LEU A 156 -4.57 -2.95 -1.26
CA LEU A 156 -5.67 -3.45 -0.45
C LEU A 156 -5.93 -2.58 0.78
N GLU A 157 -4.98 -1.74 1.21
CA GLU A 157 -5.21 -0.86 2.35
C GLU A 157 -6.21 0.24 2.01
N ILE A 158 -6.03 0.88 0.84
CA ILE A 158 -6.98 1.87 0.36
C ILE A 158 -8.35 1.24 0.08
N GLU A 159 -8.40 0.01 -0.43
CA GLU A 159 -9.68 -0.70 -0.61
C GLU A 159 -10.39 -0.97 0.73
N VAL A 160 -9.66 -1.34 1.79
CA VAL A 160 -10.21 -1.52 3.14
C VAL A 160 -10.73 -0.21 3.72
N GLU A 161 -10.02 0.90 3.51
CA GLU A 161 -10.49 2.22 3.94
C GLU A 161 -11.76 2.66 3.22
N ILE A 162 -11.85 2.40 1.91
CA ILE A 162 -13.07 2.63 1.13
C ILE A 162 -14.21 1.79 1.69
N LEU A 163 -14.00 0.49 1.91
CA LEU A 163 -15.00 -0.42 2.48
C LEU A 163 -15.53 0.09 3.82
N ARG A 164 -14.64 0.50 4.74
CA ARG A 164 -15.03 1.00 6.06
C ARG A 164 -15.93 2.23 5.99
N LEU A 165 -15.77 3.06 4.96
CA LEU A 165 -16.59 4.25 4.77
C LEU A 165 -17.90 3.95 4.04
N SER A 166 -17.90 3.05 3.05
CA SER A 166 -19.08 2.78 2.23
C SER A 166 -19.99 1.69 2.79
N ASP A 167 -19.41 0.64 3.40
CA ASP A 167 -20.12 -0.51 3.95
C ASP A 167 -19.53 -0.91 5.33
N PRO A 168 -19.79 -0.11 6.37
CA PRO A 168 -19.26 -0.34 7.72
C PRO A 168 -19.79 -1.65 8.35
N GLU A 169 -20.95 -2.13 7.91
CA GLU A 169 -21.51 -3.41 8.36
C GLU A 169 -20.67 -4.58 7.83
N ALA A 170 -20.35 -4.60 6.53
CA ALA A 170 -19.48 -5.62 5.97
C ALA A 170 -18.06 -5.56 6.56
N ALA A 171 -17.49 -4.37 6.74
CA ALA A 171 -16.21 -4.21 7.40
C ALA A 171 -16.21 -4.81 8.82
N SER A 172 -17.24 -4.49 9.62
CA SER A 172 -17.38 -5.02 10.99
C SER A 172 -17.52 -6.53 11.01
N ARG A 173 -18.26 -7.11 10.05
CA ARG A 173 -18.38 -8.57 9.89
C ARG A 173 -17.03 -9.20 9.57
N PHE A 174 -16.26 -8.63 8.63
CA PHE A 174 -14.94 -9.15 8.28
C PHE A 174 -13.94 -9.04 9.44
N ASP A 175 -14.00 -7.96 10.23
CA ASP A 175 -13.20 -7.81 11.45
C ASP A 175 -13.56 -8.90 12.49
N ALA A 176 -14.85 -9.20 12.67
CA ALA A 176 -15.30 -10.28 13.56
C ALA A 176 -14.88 -11.67 13.06
N GLU A 177 -14.99 -11.94 11.75
CA GLU A 177 -14.52 -13.18 11.13
C GLU A 177 -12.99 -13.34 11.28
N ALA A 178 -12.23 -12.26 11.07
CA ALA A 178 -10.78 -12.25 11.25
C ALA A 178 -10.39 -12.56 12.71
N LEU A 179 -11.10 -11.97 13.69
CA LEU A 179 -10.89 -12.23 15.11
C LEU A 179 -11.20 -13.69 15.48
N ALA A 180 -12.28 -14.26 14.93
CA ALA A 180 -12.66 -15.64 15.16
C ALA A 180 -11.67 -16.63 14.53
N ALA A 181 -11.16 -16.33 13.33
CA ALA A 181 -10.18 -17.16 12.63
C ALA A 181 -8.77 -17.08 13.25
N HIS A 182 -8.42 -15.93 13.83
CA HIS A 182 -7.09 -15.64 14.38
C HIS A 182 -7.20 -14.92 15.73
N PRO A 183 -7.48 -15.62 16.85
CA PRO A 183 -7.72 -15.02 18.18
C PRO A 183 -6.47 -14.43 18.85
#